data_AF-A0A841X160-F1
#
_entry.id   AF-A0A841X160-F1
#
_cell.length_a   1.000
_cell.length_b   1.000
_cell.length_c   1.000
_cell.angle_alpha   90.00
_cell.angle_beta   90.00
_cell.angle_gamma   90.00
#
_symmetry.space_group_name_H-M   'P 1'
#
loop_
_entity.id
_entity.type
_entity.pdbx_description
1 polymer ?
#
loop_
_entity_poly.entity_id
_entity_poly.type
_entity_poly.pdbx_seq_one_letter_code
_entity_poly.pdbx_strand_id
1 'polypeptide(L)' 'MNGTQAALRDEVRLLAEEAFHRRLISGHGDGPDIKEYQIVYQGKPRHLPLEQARLFLSNLLYRSQIH' A
#
# COMPACT_ATOMS: atom_id res chain seq x y z
N MET A 1 -17.68 12.66 7.54
CA MET A 1 -17.22 11.31 7.13
C MET A 1 -15.89 11.31 6.33
N ASN A 2 -15.08 12.40 6.34
CA ASN A 2 -13.83 12.46 5.57
C ASN A 2 -12.56 12.12 6.35
N GLY A 3 -12.58 12.17 7.69
CA GLY A 3 -11.39 11.91 8.52
C GLY A 3 -10.91 10.46 8.48
N THR A 4 -11.84 9.50 8.47
CA THR A 4 -11.50 8.06 8.50
C THR A 4 -10.81 7.59 7.22
N GLN A 5 -11.24 8.10 6.06
CA GLN A 5 -10.65 7.72 4.77
C GLN A 5 -9.26 8.36 4.57
N ALA A 6 -9.07 9.60 5.01
CA ALA A 6 -7.77 10.25 5.00
C ALA A 6 -6.77 9.52 5.90
N ALA A 7 -7.19 9.18 7.13
CA ALA A 7 -6.36 8.40 8.06
C ALA A 7 -5.96 7.03 7.48
N LEU A 8 -6.90 6.32 6.84
CA LEU A 8 -6.61 5.04 6.20
C LEU A 8 -5.64 5.20 5.02
N ARG A 9 -5.77 6.26 4.22
CA ARG A 9 -4.83 6.55 3.12
C ARG A 9 -3.43 6.84 3.64
N ASP A 10 -3.30 7.61 4.72
CA ASP A 10 -2.00 7.86 5.36
C ASP A 10 -1.37 6.58 5.90
N GLU A 11 -2.16 5.69 6.52
CA GLU A 11 -1.68 4.38 6.95
C GLU A 11 -1.14 3.55 5.76
N VAL A 12 -1.91 3.48 4.66
CA VAL A 12 -1.49 2.78 3.44
C VAL A 12 -0.20 3.37 2.86
N ARG A 13 -0.07 4.70 2.86
CA ARG A 13 1.13 5.39 2.38
C ARG A 13 2.37 5.02 3.19
N LEU A 14 2.28 5.04 4.52
CA LEU A 14 3.40 4.68 5.39
C LEU A 14 3.83 3.21 5.20
N LEU A 15 2.86 2.30 5.06
CA LEU A 15 3.15 0.88 4.77
C LEU A 15 3.81 0.71 3.39
N ALA A 16 3.39 1.48 2.40
CA ALA A 16 3.93 1.42 1.05
C ALA A 16 5.35 2.00 0.98
N GLU A 17 5.61 3.12 1.67
CA GLU A 17 6.95 3.71 1.81
C GLU A 17 7.92 2.70 2.43
N GLU A 18 7.52 2.03 3.52
CA GLU A 18 8.34 0.99 4.15
C GLU A 18 8.58 -0.22 3.22
N ALA A 19 7.53 -0.71 2.54
CA ALA A 19 7.67 -1.82 1.60
C ALA A 19 8.59 -1.46 0.42
N PHE A 20 8.58 -0.21 -0.02
CA PHE A 20 9.45 0.31 -1.07
C PHE A 20 10.91 0.40 -0.59
N HIS A 21 11.16 0.95 0.61
CA HIS A 21 12.50 1.00 1.19
C HIS A 21 13.11 -0.40 1.37
N ARG A 22 12.29 -1.39 1.74
CA ARG A 22 12.70 -2.80 1.82
C ARG A 22 12.82 -3.50 0.47
N ARG A 23 12.55 -2.82 -0.64
CA ARG A 23 12.57 -3.37 -2.01
C ARG A 23 11.58 -4.53 -2.22
N LEU A 24 10.49 -4.57 -1.45
CA LEU A 24 9.42 -5.58 -1.57
C LEU A 24 8.41 -5.21 -2.66
N ILE A 25 8.28 -3.92 -2.95
CA ILE A 25 7.53 -3.35 -4.07
C ILE A 25 8.46 -2.44 -4.88
N SER A 26 8.15 -2.18 -6.15
CA SER A 26 8.98 -1.35 -7.03
C SER A 26 8.45 0.07 -7.24
N GLY A 27 7.34 0.43 -6.59
CA GLY A 27 6.76 1.76 -6.64
C GLY A 27 5.37 1.81 -6.00
N HIS A 28 4.91 3.01 -5.66
CA HIS A 28 3.58 3.23 -5.09
C HIS A 28 3.12 4.68 -5.30
N GLY A 29 1.82 4.92 -5.16
CA GLY A 29 1.24 6.24 -5.30
C GLY A 29 -0.28 6.23 -5.20
N ASP A 30 -0.91 7.36 -5.50
CA ASP A 30 -2.36 7.42 -5.52
C ASP A 30 -2.97 6.66 -6.71
N GLY A 31 -4.15 6.07 -6.51
CA GLY A 31 -4.95 5.52 -7.58
C GLY A 31 -5.76 6.60 -8.32
N PRO A 32 -6.40 6.24 -9.44
CA PRO A 32 -7.30 7.15 -10.16
C PRO A 32 -8.55 7.50 -9.33
N ASP A 33 -8.93 6.67 -8.36
CA ASP A 33 -10.01 6.92 -7.40
C ASP A 33 -9.47 7.28 -6.00
N ILE A 34 -10.13 8.22 -5.32
CA ILE A 34 -9.83 8.65 -3.94
C ILE A 34 -9.95 7.52 -2.90
N LYS A 35 -10.56 6.39 -3.25
CA LYS A 35 -10.67 5.17 -2.44
C LYS A 35 -9.64 4.11 -2.82
N GLU A 36 -8.74 4.39 -3.77
CA GLU A 36 -7.74 3.45 -4.25
C GLU A 36 -6.31 3.93 -4.03
N TYR A 37 -5.41 2.95 -3.89
CA TYR A 37 -3.97 3.17 -3.83
C TYR A 37 -3.29 2.32 -4.91
N GLN A 38 -2.30 2.90 -5.58
CA GLN A 38 -1.48 2.18 -6.55
C GLN A 38 -0.28 1.56 -5.85
N ILE A 39 -0.04 0.28 -6.12
CA ILE A 39 1.14 -0.48 -5.69
C ILE A 39 1.72 -1.19 -6.90
N VAL A 40 3.00 -0.97 -7.19
CA VAL A 40 3.73 -1.71 -8.24
C VAL A 40 4.42 -2.90 -7.61
N TYR A 41 3.81 -4.08 -7.78
CA TYR A 41 4.29 -5.33 -7.20
C TYR A 41 4.70 -6.30 -8.31
N GLN A 42 5.92 -6.86 -8.22
CA GLN A 42 6.49 -7.72 -9.25
C GLN A 42 6.49 -7.07 -10.64
N GLY A 43 6.78 -5.76 -10.69
CA GLY A 43 6.82 -4.97 -11.92
C GLY A 43 5.44 -4.65 -12.52
N LYS A 44 4.33 -5.02 -11.87
CA LYS A 44 2.96 -4.75 -12.35
C LYS A 44 2.24 -3.74 -11.46
N PRO A 45 1.74 -2.62 -12.00
CA PRO A 45 0.91 -1.69 -11.24
C PRO A 45 -0.43 -2.36 -10.90
N ARG A 46 -0.88 -2.19 -9.66
CA ARG A 46 -2.17 -2.65 -9.15
C ARG A 46 -2.84 -1.50 -8.42
N HIS A 47 -4.10 -1.25 -8.74
CA HIS A 47 -4.94 -0.30 -8.03
C HIS A 47 -5.83 -1.10 -7.08
N LEU A 48 -5.66 -0.88 -5.79
CA LEU A 48 -6.38 -1.60 -4.75
C LEU A 48 -7.21 -0.62 -3.92
N PRO A 49 -8.44 -0.98 -3.51
CA PRO A 49 -9.15 -0.24 -2.48
C PRO A 49 -8.28 -0.07 -1.23
N LEU A 50 -8.37 1.06 -0.54
CA LEU A 50 -7.48 1.39 0.59
C LEU A 50 -7.38 0.26 1.64
N GLU A 51 -8.50 -0.35 2.02
CA GLU A 51 -8.49 -1.48 2.97
C GLU A 51 -7.73 -2.71 2.43
N GLN A 52 -7.87 -2.99 1.13
CA GLN A 52 -7.14 -4.10 0.49
C GLN A 52 -5.66 -3.77 0.34
N ALA A 53 -5.32 -2.53 0.02
CA ALA A 53 -3.94 -2.05 -0.05
C ALA A 53 -3.25 -2.19 1.31
N ARG A 54 -3.93 -1.79 2.39
CA ARG A 54 -3.45 -1.94 3.78
C ARG A 54 -3.19 -3.41 4.10
N LEU A 55 -4.17 -4.29 3.90
CA LEU A 55 -4.04 -5.72 4.17
C LEU A 55 -2.90 -6.36 3.35
N PHE A 56 -2.79 -5.99 2.07
CA PHE A 56 -1.73 -6.49 1.19
C PHE A 56 -0.34 -6.10 1.72
N LEU A 57 -0.13 -4.81 2.04
CA LEU A 57 1.17 -4.30 2.48
C LEU A 57 1.56 -4.82 3.86
N SER A 58 0.63 -4.86 4.82
CA SER A 58 0.89 -5.42 6.16
C SER A 58 1.31 -6.89 6.08
N ASN A 59 0.62 -7.68 5.25
CA ASN A 59 0.99 -9.08 5.04
C ASN A 59 2.35 -9.23 4.35
N LEU A 60 2.65 -8.37 3.38
CA LEU A 60 3.94 -8.38 2.67
C LEU A 60 5.10 -8.07 3.62
N LEU A 61 4.95 -7.04 4.45
CA LEU A 61 5.94 -6.65 5.46
C LEU A 61 6.14 -7.73 6.52
N TYR A 62 5.05 -8.30 7.04
CA TYR A 62 5.11 -9.38 8.02
C TYR A 62 5.88 -10.59 7.48
N ARG A 63 5.58 -11.04 6.25
CA ARG A 63 6.26 -12.18 5.62
C ARG A 63 7.75 -11.94 5.40
N SER A 64 8.16 -10.68 5.19
CA SER A 64 9.57 -10.30 5.03
C SER A 64 10.40 -10.40 6.31
N GLN A 65 9.77 -10.50 7.48
CA GLN A 65 10.47 -10.58 8.78
C GLN A 65 10.66 -12.01 9.28
N ILE A 66 9.95 -12.98 8.69
CA ILE A 66 9.94 -14.39 9.11
C ILE A 66 10.98 -15.22 8.35
N HIS A 67 11.59 -14.64 7.31
CA HIS A 67 12.66 -15.24 6.51
C HIS A 67 13.97 -14.51 6.78
#